data_AF-E7S007-F1
#
_entry.id   AF-E7S007-F1
#
_cell.length_a   1.000
_cell.length_b   1.000
_cell.length_c   1.000
_cell.angle_alpha   90.00
_cell.angle_beta   90.00
_cell.angle_gamma   90.00
#
_symmetry.space_group_name_H-M   'P 1'
#
loop_
_entity.id
_entity.type
_entity.pdbx_description
1 polymer ?
#
loop_
_entity_poly.entity_id
_entity_poly.type
_entity_poly.pdbx_seq_one_letter_code
_entity_poly.pdbx_strand_id
1 'polypeptide(L)'
;MTALLTRDDTMPATLTPTAPLDAPAFRPGQPSQTNGHLAPASNPLAFNAAGYPAFFDQAPTLTVQDGLARFLGATRDGILTYRYLDAVRLAGHSCPTVAGSWLMVIRGLKALYGDDIPERGNIDVLMRDERHEGTTGVIASIATLLTGAAAETGFHGIGPAHRFKRQDLLQYGAASIDGMLVLKRRDTGAAVQVELNAGIIPFHPDMQALLPKAVSGYATPAEMQRFGEVWQERVRAILIDHADDDELVQIRPWSSA
;
A
#
# COMPACT_ATOMS: atom_id res chain seq x y z
N MET A 1 20.14 -34.91 -23.64
CA MET A 1 19.18 -35.78 -24.33
C MET A 1 17.80 -35.18 -24.20
N THR A 2 17.29 -34.82 -25.37
CA THR A 2 16.01 -34.24 -25.74
C THR A 2 14.81 -35.04 -25.24
N ALA A 3 13.74 -34.36 -24.83
CA ALA A 3 12.38 -34.82 -25.08
C ALA A 3 11.46 -33.61 -25.27
N LEU A 4 11.27 -33.24 -26.54
CA LEU A 4 10.23 -32.33 -27.02
C LEU A 4 8.87 -33.00 -26.85
N LEU A 5 7.90 -32.28 -26.30
CA LEU A 5 6.48 -32.59 -26.47
C LEU A 5 6.03 -32.01 -27.83
N THR A 6 5.47 -32.89 -28.64
CA THR A 6 4.99 -32.68 -30.00
C THR A 6 3.80 -31.73 -30.06
N ARG A 7 3.82 -30.83 -31.06
CA ARG A 7 2.67 -30.02 -31.47
C ARG A 7 1.56 -30.93 -32.00
N ASP A 8 0.35 -30.73 -31.52
CA ASP A 8 -0.85 -31.36 -32.07
C ASP A 8 -1.50 -30.36 -33.06
N ASP A 9 -1.45 -30.70 -34.35
CA ASP A 9 -1.97 -29.93 -35.47
C ASP A 9 -3.46 -30.28 -35.69
N THR A 10 -4.37 -29.62 -34.98
CA THR A 10 -5.78 -29.49 -35.40
C THR A 10 -6.38 -28.13 -34.98
N MET A 11 -6.09 -27.10 -35.76
CA MET A 11 -6.81 -25.82 -35.74
C MET A 11 -7.88 -25.81 -36.84
N PRO A 12 -9.16 -25.49 -36.57
CA PRO A 12 -10.03 -24.91 -37.58
C PRO A 12 -9.68 -23.43 -37.76
N ALA A 13 -9.66 -23.00 -39.01
CA ALA A 13 -9.24 -21.68 -39.44
C ALA A 13 -10.17 -20.56 -38.96
N THR A 14 -9.55 -19.39 -38.72
CA THR A 14 -10.12 -18.03 -38.73
C THR A 14 -11.11 -17.66 -37.63
N LEU A 15 -10.57 -17.18 -36.51
CA LEU A 15 -11.15 -16.07 -35.77
C LEU A 15 -10.36 -14.81 -36.13
N THR A 16 -10.98 -13.94 -36.90
CA THR A 16 -10.53 -12.58 -37.16
C THR A 16 -10.31 -11.85 -35.82
N PRO A 17 -9.28 -10.98 -35.68
CA PRO A 17 -9.16 -10.13 -34.51
C PRO A 17 -10.38 -9.21 -34.46
N THR A 18 -11.28 -9.45 -33.51
CA THR A 18 -12.23 -8.41 -33.11
C THR A 18 -11.43 -7.28 -32.46
N ALA A 19 -11.86 -6.06 -32.72
CA ALA A 19 -11.20 -4.78 -32.43
C ALA A 19 -10.51 -4.72 -31.05
N PRO A 20 -9.47 -3.87 -30.87
CA PRO A 20 -8.89 -3.65 -29.55
C PRO A 20 -10.01 -3.33 -28.56
N LEU A 21 -10.01 -4.03 -27.43
CA LEU A 21 -10.80 -3.64 -26.27
C LEU A 21 -10.36 -2.22 -25.92
N ASP A 22 -11.14 -1.22 -26.32
CA ASP A 22 -10.96 0.15 -25.87
C ASP A 22 -10.96 0.10 -24.34
N ALA A 23 -9.80 0.35 -23.74
CA ALA A 23 -9.71 0.58 -22.31
C ALA A 23 -10.77 1.66 -21.97
N PRO A 24 -11.59 1.49 -20.92
CA PRO A 24 -12.60 2.47 -20.58
C PRO A 24 -11.92 3.84 -20.45
N ALA A 25 -12.27 4.76 -21.34
CA ALA A 25 -11.70 6.10 -21.35
C ALA A 25 -12.04 6.75 -20.01
N PHE A 26 -11.04 6.88 -19.13
CA PHE A 26 -11.15 7.69 -17.93
C PHE A 26 -11.40 9.14 -18.37
N ARG A 27 -12.68 9.55 -18.38
CA ARG A 27 -13.02 10.97 -18.49
C ARG A 27 -12.83 11.56 -17.10
N PRO A 28 -11.92 12.52 -16.88
CA PRO A 28 -11.85 13.23 -15.61
C PRO A 28 -13.22 13.84 -15.34
N GLY A 29 -13.89 13.34 -14.29
CA GLY A 29 -15.18 13.88 -13.88
C GLY A 29 -14.99 15.33 -13.42
N GLN A 30 -15.84 16.24 -13.92
CA GLN A 30 -16.03 17.49 -13.20
C GLN A 30 -16.59 17.16 -11.81
N PRO A 31 -16.17 17.85 -10.74
CA PRO A 31 -16.74 17.64 -9.42
C PRO A 31 -18.26 17.78 -9.50
N SER A 32 -18.99 16.74 -9.07
CA SER A 32 -20.44 16.69 -9.20
C SER A 32 -21.08 17.88 -8.50
N GLN A 33 -21.77 18.72 -9.27
CA GLN A 33 -22.65 19.79 -8.79
C GLN A 33 -24.09 19.34 -9.05
N THR A 34 -24.61 18.38 -8.28
CA THR A 34 -26.04 18.06 -8.29
C THR A 34 -26.57 17.84 -6.87
N ASN A 35 -27.06 18.93 -6.27
CA ASN A 35 -28.20 18.85 -5.36
C ASN A 35 -29.47 18.75 -6.23
N GLY A 36 -29.87 17.52 -6.58
CA GLY A 36 -31.05 17.22 -7.37
C GLY A 36 -31.76 15.99 -6.84
N HIS A 37 -33.05 16.14 -6.54
CA HIS A 37 -33.90 15.23 -5.80
C HIS A 37 -34.11 13.87 -6.50
N LEU A 38 -33.29 12.88 -6.16
CA LEU A 38 -33.67 11.46 -6.10
C LEU A 38 -33.39 10.99 -4.67
N ALA A 39 -34.33 10.28 -4.06
CA ALA A 39 -34.16 9.73 -2.71
C ALA A 39 -32.85 8.91 -2.65
N PRO A 40 -31.93 9.22 -1.73
CA PRO A 40 -30.65 8.52 -1.69
C PRO A 40 -30.89 7.11 -1.14
N ALA A 41 -30.48 6.09 -1.90
CA ALA A 41 -29.91 4.92 -1.24
C ALA A 41 -28.77 5.48 -0.39
N SER A 42 -28.94 5.41 0.93
CA SER A 42 -28.09 6.05 1.94
C SER A 42 -26.62 5.73 1.68
N ASN A 43 -25.88 6.71 1.14
CA ASN A 43 -24.43 6.62 0.95
C ASN A 43 -23.76 6.47 2.33
N PRO A 44 -23.19 5.31 2.68
CA PRO A 44 -22.57 5.08 3.98
C PRO A 44 -21.15 5.67 4.07
N LEU A 45 -20.55 6.10 2.95
CA LEU A 45 -19.25 6.76 2.95
C LEU A 45 -19.44 8.28 3.05
N ALA A 46 -19.24 8.81 4.26
CA ALA A 46 -19.04 10.24 4.44
C ALA A 46 -17.71 10.68 3.81
N PHE A 47 -17.72 11.79 3.07
CA PHE A 47 -16.52 12.40 2.50
C PHE A 47 -16.20 13.71 3.22
N ASN A 48 -14.91 14.00 3.43
CA ASN A 48 -14.45 15.27 3.98
C ASN A 48 -14.47 16.39 2.93
N ALA A 49 -14.16 17.63 3.34
CA ALA A 49 -14.20 18.80 2.46
C ALA A 49 -13.25 18.70 1.24
N ALA A 50 -12.23 17.84 1.31
CA ALA A 50 -11.29 17.59 0.22
C ALA A 50 -11.73 16.44 -0.71
N GLY A 51 -12.89 15.82 -0.46
CA GLY A 51 -13.46 14.76 -1.30
C GLY A 51 -12.91 13.35 -1.00
N TYR A 52 -12.27 13.14 0.15
CA TYR A 52 -11.81 11.81 0.58
C TYR A 52 -12.75 11.18 1.60
N PRO A 53 -12.85 9.85 1.68
CA PRO A 53 -13.55 9.20 2.78
C PRO A 53 -13.09 9.74 4.14
N ALA A 54 -14.03 10.23 4.94
CA ALA A 54 -13.74 10.95 6.19
C ALA A 54 -13.03 10.07 7.23
N PHE A 55 -13.14 8.75 7.14
CA PHE A 55 -12.43 7.84 8.04
C PHE A 55 -10.91 7.83 7.82
N PHE A 56 -10.39 8.35 6.70
CA PHE A 56 -8.95 8.47 6.50
C PHE A 56 -8.29 9.33 7.58
N ASP A 57 -9.01 10.32 8.11
CA ASP A 57 -8.54 11.21 9.18
C ASP A 57 -8.47 10.52 10.55
N GLN A 58 -9.06 9.32 10.69
CA GLN A 58 -9.10 8.53 11.92
C GLN A 58 -8.01 7.46 11.96
N ALA A 59 -7.34 7.19 10.85
CA ALA A 59 -6.31 6.16 10.78
C ALA A 59 -5.07 6.53 11.62
N PRO A 60 -4.31 5.53 12.12
CA PRO A 60 -3.08 5.77 12.87
C PRO A 60 -2.11 6.68 12.11
N THR A 61 -1.48 7.61 12.82
CA THR A 61 -0.47 8.52 12.26
C THR A 61 0.93 8.09 12.69
N LEU A 62 1.94 8.47 11.91
CA LEU A 62 3.34 8.21 12.24
C LEU A 62 4.10 9.53 12.32
N THR A 63 4.73 9.78 13.46
CA THR A 63 5.69 10.89 13.61
C THR A 63 7.11 10.35 13.56
N VAL A 64 7.96 10.95 12.73
CA VAL A 64 9.36 10.56 12.54
C VAL A 64 10.29 11.76 12.63
N GLN A 65 11.56 11.48 12.94
CA GLN A 65 12.66 12.42 12.81
C GLN A 65 13.37 12.19 11.47
N ASP A 66 13.53 13.24 10.67
CA ASP A 66 14.25 13.22 9.39
C ASP A 66 15.38 14.26 9.42
N GLY A 67 16.61 13.76 9.61
CA GLY A 67 17.81 14.59 9.64
C GLY A 67 18.11 15.30 8.33
N LEU A 68 17.73 14.72 7.18
CA LEU A 68 17.91 15.35 5.87
C LEU A 68 16.96 16.52 5.70
N ALA A 69 15.68 16.33 6.06
CA ALA A 69 14.66 17.37 5.98
C ALA A 69 15.02 18.57 6.86
N ARG A 70 15.55 18.32 8.07
CA ARG A 70 16.12 19.37 8.93
C ARG A 70 17.32 20.06 8.29
N PHE A 71 18.30 19.27 7.84
CA PHE A 71 19.56 19.78 7.31
C PHE A 71 19.36 20.69 6.09
N LEU A 72 18.41 20.35 5.21
CA LEU A 72 18.08 21.14 4.02
C LEU A 72 17.06 22.27 4.29
N GLY A 73 16.58 22.43 5.53
CA GLY A 73 15.62 23.47 5.89
C GLY A 73 14.18 23.23 5.41
N ALA A 74 13.83 21.99 5.03
CA ALA A 74 12.46 21.62 4.65
C ALA A 74 11.50 21.62 5.85
N THR A 75 12.03 21.45 7.06
CA THR A 75 11.32 21.59 8.34
C THR A 75 12.31 22.10 9.39
N ARG A 76 11.82 22.85 10.37
CA ARG A 76 12.64 23.47 11.42
C ARG A 76 13.40 22.42 12.24
N ASP A 77 12.69 21.39 12.69
CA ASP A 77 13.20 20.44 13.68
C ASP A 77 13.44 19.04 13.09
N GLY A 78 13.07 18.82 11.82
CA GLY A 78 13.14 17.49 11.20
C GLY A 78 11.97 16.59 11.60
N ILE A 79 11.00 17.07 12.37
CA ILE A 79 9.83 16.29 12.75
C ILE A 79 8.80 16.34 11.63
N LEU A 80 8.37 15.16 11.17
CA LEU A 80 7.36 14.98 10.13
C LEU A 80 6.27 14.06 10.66
N THR A 81 5.00 14.41 10.43
CA THR A 81 3.86 13.54 10.75
C THR A 81 3.17 13.10 9.47
N TYR A 82 3.22 11.80 9.19
CA TYR A 82 2.54 11.15 8.09
C TYR A 82 1.14 10.69 8.51
N ARG A 83 0.17 10.88 7.61
CA ARG A 83 -1.23 10.41 7.73
C ARG A 83 -1.55 9.43 6.62
N TYR A 84 -2.57 8.61 6.81
CA TYR A 84 -2.97 7.62 5.81
C TYR A 84 -3.24 8.23 4.42
N LEU A 85 -3.76 9.46 4.38
CA LEU A 85 -3.95 10.19 3.13
C LEU A 85 -2.65 10.37 2.31
N ASP A 86 -1.47 10.44 2.94
CA ASP A 86 -0.19 10.50 2.24
C ASP A 86 0.10 9.20 1.48
N ALA A 87 -0.24 8.05 2.07
CA ALA A 87 -0.16 6.75 1.40
C ALA A 87 -1.17 6.64 0.26
N VAL A 88 -2.39 7.13 0.44
CA VAL A 88 -3.41 7.17 -0.62
C VAL A 88 -2.96 8.04 -1.79
N ARG A 89 -2.37 9.21 -1.52
CA ARG A 89 -1.83 10.10 -2.55
C ARG A 89 -0.65 9.48 -3.29
N LEU A 90 0.24 8.78 -2.58
CA LEU A 90 1.35 8.06 -3.18
C LEU A 90 0.87 6.91 -4.09
N ALA A 91 -0.08 6.10 -3.61
CA ALA A 91 -0.61 4.97 -4.36
C ALA A 91 -1.64 5.35 -5.43
N GLY A 92 -2.15 6.59 -5.39
CA GLY A 92 -3.24 7.09 -6.23
C GLY A 92 -4.64 6.57 -5.84
N HIS A 93 -4.72 5.67 -4.86
CA HIS A 93 -5.98 5.07 -4.42
C HIS A 93 -5.85 4.47 -3.01
N SER A 94 -7.00 4.09 -2.43
CA SER A 94 -7.06 3.35 -1.17
C SER A 94 -7.60 1.94 -1.42
N CYS A 95 -6.83 0.93 -1.03
CA CYS A 95 -7.23 -0.47 -1.09
C CYS A 95 -6.71 -1.24 0.14
N PRO A 96 -7.19 -2.47 0.35
CA PRO A 96 -6.75 -3.31 1.47
C PRO A 96 -5.23 -3.47 1.57
N THR A 97 -4.51 -3.56 0.45
CA THR A 97 -3.04 -3.64 0.47
C THR A 97 -2.40 -2.35 0.97
N VAL A 98 -2.84 -1.18 0.51
CA VAL A 98 -2.30 0.12 0.96
C VAL A 98 -2.58 0.30 2.46
N ALA A 99 -3.79 -0.04 2.91
CA ALA A 99 -4.18 -0.04 4.31
C ALA A 99 -3.33 -0.99 5.18
N GLY A 100 -3.19 -2.24 4.76
CA GLY A 100 -2.37 -3.22 5.45
C GLY A 100 -0.89 -2.83 5.50
N SER A 101 -0.35 -2.30 4.40
CA SER A 101 1.04 -1.82 4.35
C SER A 101 1.30 -0.66 5.30
N TRP A 102 0.34 0.26 5.41
CA TRP A 102 0.39 1.35 6.37
C TRP A 102 0.50 0.83 7.81
N LEU A 103 -0.37 -0.11 8.19
CA LEU A 103 -0.35 -0.71 9.52
C LEU A 103 0.89 -1.55 9.78
N MET A 104 1.32 -2.37 8.82
CA MET A 104 2.54 -3.18 8.92
C MET A 104 3.75 -2.32 9.28
N VAL A 105 3.94 -1.21 8.55
CA VAL A 105 5.11 -0.34 8.77
C VAL A 105 4.99 0.43 10.08
N ILE A 106 3.84 1.02 10.40
CA ILE A 106 3.67 1.76 11.66
C ILE A 106 3.87 0.86 12.87
N ARG A 107 3.22 -0.31 12.87
CA ARG A 107 3.32 -1.23 14.00
C ARG A 107 4.71 -1.86 14.09
N GLY A 108 5.33 -2.20 12.96
CA GLY A 108 6.70 -2.67 12.92
C GLY A 108 7.69 -1.65 13.48
N LEU A 109 7.54 -0.36 13.13
CA LEU A 109 8.36 0.72 13.70
C LEU A 109 8.11 0.90 15.20
N LYS A 110 6.86 0.83 15.65
CA LYS A 110 6.53 0.88 17.09
C LYS A 110 7.19 -0.27 17.86
N ALA A 111 7.17 -1.48 17.33
CA ALA A 111 7.87 -2.61 17.95
C ALA A 111 9.41 -2.43 17.98
N LEU A 112 9.95 -1.73 16.99
CA LEU A 112 11.40 -1.55 16.81
C LEU A 112 11.98 -0.36 17.60
N TYR A 113 11.18 0.67 17.86
CA TYR A 113 11.58 1.89 18.57
C TYR A 113 10.94 2.02 19.96
N GLY A 114 9.89 1.25 20.27
CA GLY A 114 9.12 1.44 21.50
C GLY A 114 8.48 2.83 21.53
N ASP A 115 8.82 3.60 22.57
CA ASP A 115 8.34 4.98 22.75
C ASP A 115 9.25 6.02 22.07
N ASP A 116 10.40 5.61 21.50
CA ASP A 116 11.29 6.52 20.77
C ASP A 116 10.70 6.91 19.41
N ILE A 117 11.07 8.10 18.93
CA ILE A 117 10.69 8.58 17.59
C ILE A 117 11.55 7.86 16.53
N PRO A 118 10.94 7.16 15.54
CA PRO A 118 11.69 6.54 14.46
C PRO A 118 12.49 7.53 13.63
N GLU A 119 13.73 7.18 13.28
CA GLU A 119 14.57 8.00 12.42
C GLU A 119 14.43 7.57 10.96
N ARG A 120 13.81 8.44 10.16
CA ARG A 120 13.66 8.23 8.72
C ARG A 120 15.05 8.21 8.09
N GLY A 121 15.44 7.08 7.49
CA GLY A 121 16.73 6.86 6.82
C GLY A 121 17.73 6.05 7.62
N ASN A 122 17.37 5.67 8.84
CA ASN A 122 18.16 4.82 9.73
C ASN A 122 17.56 3.39 9.83
N ILE A 123 16.78 3.00 8.82
CA ILE A 123 16.03 1.75 8.77
C ILE A 123 16.30 1.08 7.43
N ASP A 124 16.75 -0.17 7.45
CA ASP A 124 16.75 -1.06 6.30
C ASP A 124 15.37 -1.73 6.19
N VAL A 125 14.88 -1.88 4.96
CA VAL A 125 13.65 -2.60 4.62
C VAL A 125 14.01 -3.77 3.73
N LEU A 126 13.73 -5.00 4.15
CA LEU A 126 13.94 -6.19 3.33
C LEU A 126 12.58 -6.76 2.97
N MET A 127 12.26 -6.84 1.69
CA MET A 127 11.07 -7.50 1.19
C MET A 127 11.39 -8.97 0.92
N ARG A 128 10.50 -9.88 1.34
CA ARG A 128 10.64 -11.31 1.06
C ARG A 128 10.60 -11.56 -0.45
N ASP A 129 9.58 -11.02 -1.10
CA ASP A 129 9.26 -11.30 -2.51
C ASP A 129 9.95 -10.31 -3.46
N GLU A 130 10.00 -10.63 -4.75
CA GLU A 130 10.58 -9.76 -5.78
C GLU A 130 9.70 -8.55 -6.11
N ARG A 131 10.34 -7.50 -6.65
CA ARG A 131 9.69 -6.19 -6.92
C ARG A 131 8.42 -6.24 -7.79
N HIS A 132 8.31 -7.25 -8.65
CA HIS A 132 7.26 -7.41 -9.65
C HIS A 132 6.23 -8.48 -9.26
N GLU A 133 6.40 -9.12 -8.10
CA GLU A 133 5.50 -10.16 -7.63
C GLU A 133 4.30 -9.54 -6.91
N GLY A 134 3.09 -9.92 -7.34
CA GLY A 134 1.83 -9.55 -6.71
C GLY A 134 1.74 -8.06 -6.38
N THR A 135 1.67 -7.74 -5.08
CA THR A 135 1.56 -6.36 -4.59
C THR A 135 2.82 -5.86 -3.88
N THR A 136 3.95 -6.56 -4.01
CA THR A 136 5.21 -6.25 -3.33
C THR A 136 5.68 -4.83 -3.60
N GLY A 137 5.58 -4.35 -4.84
CA GLY A 137 5.92 -2.96 -5.18
C GLY A 137 5.04 -1.92 -4.49
N VAL A 138 3.76 -2.22 -4.24
CA VAL A 138 2.86 -1.33 -3.49
C VAL A 138 3.29 -1.26 -2.02
N ILE A 139 3.54 -2.43 -1.40
CA ILE A 139 3.98 -2.51 0.00
C ILE A 139 5.30 -1.76 0.18
N ALA A 140 6.27 -2.00 -0.71
CA ALA A 140 7.58 -1.35 -0.70
C ALA A 140 7.50 0.17 -0.88
N SER A 141 6.56 0.66 -1.70
CA SER A 141 6.33 2.10 -1.88
C SER A 141 5.84 2.76 -0.59
N ILE A 142 4.92 2.11 0.14
CA ILE A 142 4.45 2.60 1.43
C ILE A 142 5.56 2.53 2.50
N ALA A 143 6.36 1.46 2.52
CA ALA A 143 7.53 1.38 3.38
C ALA A 143 8.52 2.51 3.09
N THR A 144 8.83 2.76 1.81
CA THR A 144 9.71 3.85 1.36
C THR A 144 9.21 5.22 1.81
N LEU A 145 7.91 5.48 1.74
CA LEU A 145 7.31 6.73 2.21
C LEU A 145 7.68 7.00 3.68
N LEU A 146 7.43 6.00 4.52
CA LEU A 146 7.48 6.13 5.98
C LEU A 146 8.90 6.02 6.55
N THR A 147 9.72 5.12 6.01
CA THR A 147 11.10 4.88 6.51
C THR A 147 12.13 5.69 5.73
N GLY A 148 11.79 6.15 4.52
CA GLY A 148 12.73 6.73 3.58
C GLY A 148 13.76 5.75 3.04
N ALA A 149 13.57 4.44 3.27
CA ALA A 149 14.40 3.40 2.69
C ALA A 149 13.99 3.18 1.24
N ALA A 150 14.88 3.47 0.30
CA ALA A 150 14.63 3.28 -1.12
C ALA A 150 15.58 2.22 -1.69
N ALA A 151 15.18 1.63 -2.81
CA ALA A 151 16.02 0.72 -3.57
C ALA A 151 17.09 1.51 -4.36
N GLU A 152 17.34 1.15 -5.61
CA GLU A 152 18.39 1.76 -6.43
C GLU A 152 18.14 3.25 -6.78
N THR A 153 16.89 3.71 -6.70
CA THR A 153 16.48 5.08 -7.07
C THR A 153 16.54 6.09 -5.92
N GLY A 154 17.01 5.66 -4.74
CA GLY A 154 17.09 6.53 -3.57
C GLY A 154 18.08 7.70 -3.71
N PHE A 155 17.95 8.67 -2.80
CA PHE A 155 18.95 9.73 -2.67
C PHE A 155 20.32 9.15 -2.33
N HIS A 156 21.36 9.52 -3.08
CA HIS A 156 22.72 8.99 -2.95
C HIS A 156 23.48 9.55 -1.73
N GLY A 157 22.88 10.51 -1.02
CA GLY A 157 23.53 11.24 0.07
C GLY A 157 24.25 12.50 -0.42
N ILE A 158 24.59 13.38 0.52
CA ILE A 158 25.27 14.65 0.23
C ILE A 158 26.72 14.65 0.73
N GLY A 159 27.60 15.17 -0.13
CA GLY A 159 29.02 15.31 0.14
C GLY A 159 29.81 13.99 0.08
N PRO A 160 31.13 14.03 0.31
CA PRO A 160 32.00 12.85 0.20
C PRO A 160 31.64 11.69 1.13
N ALA A 161 30.97 11.98 2.25
CA ALA A 161 30.54 10.99 3.23
C ALA A 161 29.14 10.41 2.94
N HIS A 162 28.50 10.78 1.82
CA HIS A 162 27.16 10.33 1.44
C HIS A 162 26.13 10.49 2.58
N ARG A 163 26.18 11.63 3.29
CA ARG A 163 25.31 11.85 4.45
C ARG A 163 23.84 11.78 4.04
N PHE A 164 23.04 11.12 4.87
CA PHE A 164 21.61 10.91 4.65
C PHE A 164 21.24 10.08 3.41
N LYS A 165 22.13 9.19 2.95
CA LYS A 165 21.86 8.23 1.86
C LYS A 165 20.55 7.46 2.14
N ARG A 166 19.70 7.35 1.11
CA ARG A 166 18.45 6.59 1.10
C ARG A 166 18.47 5.40 0.15
N GLN A 167 19.38 5.44 -0.82
CA GLN A 167 19.59 4.39 -1.80
C GLN A 167 20.12 3.11 -1.16
N ASP A 168 19.67 1.97 -1.68
CA ASP A 168 20.01 0.60 -1.25
C ASP A 168 19.61 0.26 0.19
N LEU A 169 18.73 1.06 0.80
CA LEU A 169 18.15 0.75 2.11
C LEU A 169 16.93 -0.18 1.99
N LEU A 170 16.32 -0.25 0.80
CA LEU A 170 15.26 -1.22 0.50
C LEU A 170 15.79 -2.29 -0.45
N GLN A 171 15.62 -3.56 -0.08
CA GLN A 171 16.04 -4.71 -0.87
C GLN A 171 14.85 -5.65 -1.11
N TYR A 172 14.85 -6.33 -2.25
CA TYR A 172 13.84 -7.33 -2.64
C TYR A 172 14.44 -8.73 -2.70
N GLY A 173 13.59 -9.75 -2.70
CA GLY A 173 14.03 -11.14 -2.87
C GLY A 173 14.90 -11.65 -1.71
N ALA A 174 14.73 -11.10 -0.51
CA ALA A 174 15.53 -11.50 0.64
C ALA A 174 15.13 -12.91 1.09
N ALA A 175 16.06 -13.86 0.93
CA ALA A 175 15.89 -15.21 1.46
C ALA A 175 15.74 -15.17 2.99
N SER A 176 15.12 -16.20 3.59
CA SER A 176 14.97 -16.37 5.05
C SER A 176 14.15 -15.29 5.78
N ILE A 177 13.12 -14.76 5.12
CA ILE A 177 12.05 -13.98 5.75
C ILE A 177 10.77 -14.83 5.73
N ASP A 178 10.18 -15.10 6.90
CA ASP A 178 8.89 -15.80 6.96
C ASP A 178 7.73 -14.81 6.70
N GLY A 179 7.87 -13.58 7.20
CA GLY A 179 6.93 -12.49 6.98
C GLY A 179 6.96 -11.90 5.55
N MET A 180 6.21 -10.83 5.32
CA MET A 180 6.23 -10.08 4.06
C MET A 180 7.42 -9.13 3.96
N LEU A 181 7.81 -8.51 5.08
CA LEU A 181 8.93 -7.58 5.15
C LEU A 181 9.65 -7.61 6.49
N VAL A 182 10.91 -7.20 6.50
CA VAL A 182 11.70 -6.91 7.70
C VAL A 182 11.98 -5.42 7.78
N LEU A 183 11.84 -4.87 8.99
CA LEU A 183 12.37 -3.55 9.35
C LEU A 183 13.57 -3.76 10.28
N LYS A 184 14.73 -3.23 9.90
CA LYS A 184 15.96 -3.34 10.69
C LYS A 184 16.54 -1.97 10.97
N ARG A 185 16.78 -1.67 12.25
CA ARG A 185 17.50 -0.47 12.68
C ARG A 185 18.98 -0.60 12.34
N ARG A 186 19.55 0.44 11.74
CA ARG A 186 20.97 0.41 11.32
C ARG A 186 21.93 0.77 12.45
N ASP A 187 21.47 1.54 13.44
CA ASP A 187 22.26 1.96 14.60
C ASP A 187 22.48 0.84 15.63
N THR A 188 21.46 0.01 15.84
CA THR A 188 21.42 -1.04 16.88
C THR A 188 21.45 -2.45 16.29
N GLY A 189 21.11 -2.61 15.02
CA GLY A 189 20.94 -3.91 14.38
C GLY A 189 19.64 -4.63 14.77
N ALA A 190 18.83 -4.08 15.68
CA ALA A 190 17.54 -4.63 16.05
C ALA A 190 16.65 -4.78 14.81
N ALA A 191 15.90 -5.87 14.72
CA ALA A 191 15.07 -6.15 13.56
C ALA A 191 13.81 -6.91 13.91
N VAL A 192 12.75 -6.62 13.17
CA VAL A 192 11.46 -7.32 13.25
C VAL A 192 11.01 -7.71 11.86
N GLN A 193 10.44 -8.89 11.72
CA GLN A 193 9.67 -9.29 10.53
C GLN A 193 8.19 -9.07 10.78
N VAL A 194 7.47 -8.66 9.73
CA VAL A 194 6.06 -8.29 9.77
C VAL A 194 5.30 -9.07 8.71
N GLU A 195 4.15 -9.63 9.09
CA GLU A 195 3.23 -10.37 8.21
C GLU A 195 1.83 -9.72 8.28
N LEU A 196 1.11 -9.72 7.16
CA LEU A 196 -0.27 -9.24 7.08
C LEU A 196 -1.23 -10.40 6.79
N ASN A 197 -2.10 -10.71 7.73
CA ASN A 197 -3.21 -11.65 7.52
C ASN A 197 -4.51 -10.89 7.20
N ALA A 198 -4.59 -10.32 6.00
CA ALA A 198 -5.80 -9.60 5.56
C ALA A 198 -7.04 -10.53 5.43
N GLY A 199 -6.85 -11.85 5.49
CA GLY A 199 -7.92 -12.85 5.35
C GLY A 199 -8.93 -12.85 6.51
N ILE A 200 -8.53 -12.36 7.69
CA ILE A 200 -9.42 -12.32 8.87
C ILE A 200 -10.55 -11.29 8.71
N ILE A 201 -10.40 -10.35 7.77
CA ILE A 201 -11.39 -9.33 7.45
C ILE A 201 -12.02 -9.71 6.09
N PRO A 202 -13.19 -10.38 6.10
CA PRO A 202 -13.80 -10.87 4.88
C PRO A 202 -14.26 -9.71 3.99
N PHE A 203 -14.42 -10.00 2.70
CA PHE A 203 -15.14 -9.10 1.81
C PHE A 203 -16.63 -9.09 2.16
N HIS A 204 -17.28 -7.94 1.94
CA HIS A 204 -18.73 -7.86 2.02
C HIS A 204 -19.36 -8.84 1.01
N PRO A 205 -20.46 -9.56 1.36
CA PRO A 205 -21.10 -10.54 0.49
C PRO A 205 -21.40 -10.04 -0.94
N ASP A 206 -21.83 -8.79 -1.06
CA ASP A 206 -22.09 -8.11 -2.35
C ASP A 206 -20.89 -8.15 -3.32
N MET A 207 -19.64 -8.24 -2.82
CA MET A 207 -18.44 -8.27 -3.67
C MET A 207 -18.41 -9.42 -4.66
N GLN A 208 -19.01 -10.56 -4.33
CA GLN A 208 -19.08 -11.69 -5.24
C GLN A 208 -19.81 -11.32 -6.55
N ALA A 209 -20.87 -10.52 -6.46
CA ALA A 209 -21.67 -10.09 -7.61
C ALA A 209 -21.11 -8.81 -8.25
N LEU A 210 -20.59 -7.88 -7.44
CA LEU A 210 -20.18 -6.55 -7.88
C LEU A 210 -18.81 -6.53 -8.56
N LEU A 211 -17.82 -7.27 -8.04
CA LEU A 211 -16.44 -7.20 -8.55
C LEU A 211 -16.33 -7.58 -10.04
N PRO A 212 -16.92 -8.70 -10.53
CA PRO A 212 -16.85 -9.03 -11.96
C PRO A 212 -17.48 -7.96 -12.86
N LYS A 213 -18.60 -7.36 -12.43
CA LYS A 213 -19.29 -6.29 -13.19
C LYS A 213 -18.47 -5.01 -13.22
N ALA A 214 -17.89 -4.61 -12.09
CA ALA A 214 -17.05 -3.42 -12.00
C ALA A 214 -15.80 -3.54 -12.88
N VAL A 215 -15.09 -4.68 -12.81
CA VAL A 215 -13.87 -4.93 -13.59
C VAL A 215 -14.15 -5.02 -15.09
N SER A 216 -15.28 -5.61 -15.48
CA SER A 216 -15.67 -5.74 -16.90
C SER A 216 -16.30 -4.47 -17.50
N GLY A 217 -16.55 -3.44 -16.69
CA GLY A 217 -17.20 -2.21 -17.13
C GLY A 217 -18.72 -2.31 -17.34
N TYR A 218 -19.35 -3.43 -16.94
CA TYR A 218 -20.80 -3.66 -17.08
C TYR A 218 -21.60 -3.27 -15.83
N ALA A 219 -20.96 -2.78 -14.77
CA ALA A 219 -21.66 -2.29 -13.60
C ALA A 219 -22.52 -1.07 -13.95
N THR A 220 -23.78 -1.09 -13.55
CA THR A 220 -24.64 0.10 -13.55
C THR A 220 -24.06 1.18 -12.62
N PRO A 221 -24.45 2.46 -12.75
CA PRO A 221 -23.98 3.51 -11.84
C PRO A 221 -24.23 3.20 -10.36
N ALA A 222 -25.37 2.60 -10.02
CA ALA A 222 -25.70 2.20 -8.65
C ALA A 222 -24.82 1.03 -8.17
N GLU A 223 -24.55 0.03 -9.02
CA GLU A 223 -23.63 -1.06 -8.67
C GLU A 223 -22.20 -0.57 -8.52
N MET A 224 -21.76 0.38 -9.34
CA MET A 224 -20.42 0.96 -9.23
C MET A 224 -20.28 1.80 -7.96
N GLN A 225 -21.32 2.54 -7.58
CA GLN A 225 -21.36 3.25 -6.30
C GLN A 225 -21.27 2.26 -5.14
N ARG A 226 -22.14 1.23 -5.12
CA ARG A 226 -22.14 0.21 -4.07
C ARG A 226 -20.82 -0.55 -3.99
N PHE A 227 -20.17 -0.81 -5.13
CA PHE A 227 -18.84 -1.40 -5.19
C PHE A 227 -17.83 -0.55 -4.41
N GLY A 228 -17.80 0.77 -4.67
CA GLY A 228 -16.92 1.69 -3.95
C GLY A 228 -17.20 1.74 -2.45
N GLU A 229 -18.47 1.74 -2.06
CA GLU A 229 -18.92 1.72 -0.67
C GLU A 229 -18.37 0.52 0.09
N VAL A 230 -18.71 -0.70 -0.33
CA VAL A 230 -18.30 -1.90 0.41
C VAL A 230 -16.80 -2.18 0.30
N TRP A 231 -16.14 -1.69 -0.75
CA TRP A 231 -14.68 -1.75 -0.85
C TRP A 231 -14.02 -0.90 0.23
N GLN A 232 -14.45 0.35 0.39
CA GLN A 232 -13.92 1.25 1.41
C GLN A 232 -14.39 0.89 2.82
N GLU A 233 -15.55 0.26 2.99
CA GLU A 233 -15.96 -0.33 4.27
C GLU A 233 -14.93 -1.37 4.75
N ARG A 234 -14.45 -2.25 3.87
CA ARG A 234 -13.38 -3.22 4.21
C ARG A 234 -12.06 -2.51 4.55
N VAL A 235 -11.71 -1.46 3.80
CA VAL A 235 -10.52 -0.65 4.11
C VAL A 235 -10.64 0.00 5.50
N ARG A 236 -11.81 0.55 5.83
CA ARG A 236 -12.08 1.14 7.15
C ARG A 236 -11.96 0.10 8.25
N ALA A 237 -12.51 -1.10 8.05
CA ALA A 237 -12.39 -2.19 9.01
C ALA A 237 -10.92 -2.55 9.28
N ILE A 238 -10.10 -2.66 8.22
CA ILE A 238 -8.65 -2.88 8.35
C ILE A 238 -7.99 -1.74 9.15
N LEU A 239 -8.21 -0.49 8.74
CA LEU A 239 -7.45 0.66 9.25
C LEU A 239 -7.87 1.15 10.63
N ILE A 240 -9.14 0.93 10.99
CA ILE A 240 -9.75 1.54 12.17
C ILE A 240 -10.17 0.46 13.16
N ASP A 241 -11.02 -0.47 12.73
CA ASP A 241 -11.62 -1.44 13.65
C ASP A 241 -10.60 -2.50 14.13
N HIS A 242 -9.67 -2.88 13.25
CA HIS A 242 -8.64 -3.90 13.50
C HIS A 242 -7.22 -3.32 13.48
N ALA A 243 -7.07 -2.01 13.65
CA ALA A 243 -5.76 -1.34 13.54
C ALA A 243 -4.70 -1.94 14.47
N ASP A 244 -5.11 -2.33 15.68
CA ASP A 244 -4.28 -2.89 16.74
C ASP A 244 -4.43 -4.43 16.88
N ASP A 245 -5.05 -5.11 15.90
CA ASP A 245 -5.28 -6.55 15.94
C ASP A 245 -3.99 -7.33 15.60
N ASP A 246 -3.46 -8.07 16.58
CA ASP A 246 -2.25 -8.89 16.42
C ASP A 246 -2.43 -10.04 15.41
N GLU A 247 -3.66 -10.49 15.16
CA GLU A 247 -3.93 -11.48 14.14
C GLU A 247 -3.82 -10.87 12.74
N LEU A 248 -4.20 -9.59 12.57
CA LEU A 248 -4.10 -8.85 11.31
C LEU A 248 -2.66 -8.53 10.95
N VAL A 249 -1.90 -7.95 11.88
CA VAL A 249 -0.48 -7.61 11.69
C VAL A 249 0.35 -8.34 12.74
N GLN A 250 1.03 -9.38 12.29
CA GLN A 250 1.89 -10.19 13.15
C GLN A 250 3.32 -9.66 13.09
N ILE A 251 3.91 -9.43 14.25
CA ILE A 251 5.27 -8.91 14.38
C ILE A 251 6.09 -9.91 15.18
N ARG A 252 7.26 -10.30 14.64
CA ARG A 252 8.18 -11.23 15.29
C ARG A 252 9.60 -10.68 15.25
N PRO A 253 10.43 -10.91 16.27
CA PRO A 253 11.87 -10.66 16.17
C PRO A 253 12.45 -11.36 14.93
N TRP A 254 13.44 -10.73 14.29
CA TRP A 254 14.15 -11.31 13.16
C TRP A 254 15.67 -11.17 13.32
N SER A 255 16.41 -12.14 12.83
CA SER A 255 17.87 -12.12 12.76
C SER A 255 18.30 -12.66 11.40
N SER A 256 19.25 -12.00 10.75
CA SER A 256 19.95 -12.58 9.60
C SER A 256 20.76 -13.77 10.10
N ALA A 257 20.37 -14.98 9.72
CA ALA A 257 21.13 -16.20 10.00
C ALA A 257 22.56 -16.12 9.46
#